data_AF-A0AAU1KWC9-F1
#
_entry.id   AF-A0AAU1KWC9-F1
#
_cell.length_a   1.000
_cell.length_b   1.000
_cell.length_c   1.000
_cell.angle_alpha   90.00
_cell.angle_beta   90.00
_cell.angle_gamma   90.00
#
_symmetry.space_group_name_H-M   'P 1'
#
loop_
_entity.id
_entity.type
_entity.pdbx_description
1 polymer ?
#
loop_
_entity_poly.entity_id
_entity_poly.type
_entity_poly.pdbx_seq_one_letter_code
_entity_poly.pdbx_strand_id
1 'polypeptide(L)'
;MSEPQFPTITQYASPDLIAAFVYEGRDSGADPRWAESGAPDLDTYRRWCGHMCGIACLRMALLARNGDAPTLFELLDGVRKYGAYTEDPDTGAIHGLIYAPFVQYVGDVHALAAEVQPHLAMPDLLTLLDSGRLVMASVHKEIRRPENPAPGKGGHLVLVTGRHGGTVQFRNPSGHTGQARSATLPVGEFAEFFAGRGVSLA
;
A
#
# COMPACT_ATOMS: atom_id res chain seq x y z
N MET A 1 17.60 -15.13 14.18
CA MET A 1 17.30 -14.76 12.79
C MET A 1 16.92 -13.30 12.81
N SER A 2 17.61 -12.43 12.08
CA SER A 2 17.18 -11.02 11.99
C SER A 2 15.85 -10.95 11.27
N GLU A 3 14.94 -10.11 11.76
CA GLU A 3 13.65 -9.83 11.14
C GLU A 3 13.88 -9.32 9.70
N PRO A 4 13.09 -9.76 8.69
CA PRO A 4 13.28 -9.30 7.33
C PRO A 4 13.13 -7.77 7.26
N GLN A 5 14.17 -7.10 6.76
CA GLN A 5 14.18 -5.66 6.63
C GLN A 5 13.36 -5.26 5.40
N PHE A 6 12.15 -4.76 5.63
CA PHE A 6 11.31 -4.24 4.56
C PHE A 6 11.72 -2.81 4.19
N PRO A 7 11.90 -2.51 2.89
CA PRO A 7 12.09 -1.14 2.45
C PRO A 7 10.84 -0.33 2.73
N THR A 8 11.02 0.98 2.92
CA THR A 8 9.91 1.91 3.10
C THR A 8 9.74 2.72 1.83
N ILE A 9 8.75 2.33 1.02
CA ILE A 9 8.39 3.01 -0.23
C ILE A 9 7.04 3.68 -0.05
N THR A 10 6.94 4.93 -0.50
CA THR A 10 5.71 5.71 -0.48
C THR A 10 5.08 5.83 -1.87
N GLN A 11 3.78 6.09 -1.92
CA GLN A 11 3.06 6.34 -3.18
C GLN A 11 3.38 7.72 -3.79
N TYR A 12 3.94 8.62 -2.99
CA TYR A 12 4.53 9.88 -3.40
C TYR A 12 6.05 9.74 -3.47
N ALA A 13 6.71 10.37 -4.42
CA ALA A 13 8.14 10.25 -4.64
C ALA A 13 8.98 11.02 -3.60
N SER A 14 8.43 12.08 -3.00
CA SER A 14 9.03 12.79 -1.86
C SER A 14 8.30 12.47 -0.55
N PRO A 15 8.78 11.52 0.27
CA PRO A 15 8.13 11.14 1.53
C PRO A 15 7.90 12.31 2.48
N ASP A 16 8.84 13.26 2.54
CA ASP A 16 8.78 14.38 3.50
C ASP A 16 7.79 15.47 3.09
N LEU A 17 7.22 15.40 1.88
CA LEU A 17 6.17 16.31 1.40
C LEU A 17 4.76 15.71 1.52
N ILE A 18 4.62 14.47 1.99
CA ILE A 18 3.31 13.80 2.09
C ILE A 18 2.36 14.59 2.99
N ALA A 19 2.83 15.18 4.09
CA ALA A 19 2.00 16.03 4.94
C ALA A 19 1.41 17.20 4.15
N ALA A 20 2.25 17.89 3.37
CA ALA A 20 1.84 19.02 2.55
C ALA A 20 0.82 18.61 1.46
N PHE A 21 1.03 17.47 0.80
CA PHE A 21 0.12 16.99 -0.23
C PHE A 21 -1.24 16.54 0.32
N VAL A 22 -1.23 15.84 1.46
CA VAL A 22 -2.43 15.18 2.00
C VAL A 22 -3.25 16.10 2.90
N TYR A 23 -2.61 17.02 3.63
CA TYR A 23 -3.26 17.82 4.68
C TYR A 23 -3.26 19.33 4.39
N GLU A 24 -2.27 19.86 3.67
CA GLU A 24 -2.12 21.31 3.43
C GLU A 24 -2.63 21.74 2.05
N GLY A 25 -3.08 20.79 1.23
CA GLY A 25 -3.60 21.07 -0.11
C GLY A 25 -2.52 21.45 -1.12
N ARG A 26 -1.24 21.18 -0.83
CA ARG A 26 -0.16 21.36 -1.80
C ARG A 26 -0.39 20.44 -2.99
N ASP A 27 -0.23 20.99 -4.18
CA ASP A 27 -0.32 20.21 -5.41
C ASP A 27 0.77 19.12 -5.47
N SER A 28 0.38 17.89 -5.77
CA SER A 28 1.33 16.77 -5.94
C SER A 28 2.23 16.96 -7.16
N GLY A 29 1.83 17.79 -8.13
CA GLY A 29 2.69 18.24 -9.22
C GLY A 29 3.93 19.02 -8.76
N ALA A 30 3.97 19.48 -7.50
CA ALA A 30 5.13 20.14 -6.91
C ALA A 30 6.09 19.17 -6.19
N ASP A 31 5.97 17.85 -6.41
CA ASP A 31 6.90 16.85 -5.90
C ASP A 31 8.21 16.88 -6.71
N PRO A 32 9.35 17.31 -6.13
CA PRO A 32 10.60 17.45 -6.86
C PRO A 32 11.21 16.12 -7.31
N ARG A 33 10.79 15.00 -6.72
CA ARG A 33 11.33 13.66 -6.99
C ARG A 33 10.43 12.83 -7.90
N TRP A 34 9.37 13.42 -8.47
CA TRP A 34 8.36 12.72 -9.27
C TRP A 34 8.98 11.77 -10.32
N ALA A 35 10.07 12.16 -10.97
CA ALA A 35 10.74 11.36 -11.99
C ALA A 35 11.31 10.04 -11.46
N GLU A 36 11.70 9.97 -10.18
CA GLU A 36 12.20 8.75 -9.54
C GLU A 36 11.11 7.67 -9.38
N SER A 37 9.83 8.04 -9.50
CA SER A 37 8.72 7.08 -9.49
C SER A 37 8.65 6.22 -10.76
N GLY A 38 9.35 6.63 -11.83
CA GLY A 38 9.25 6.04 -13.17
C GLY A 38 8.12 6.62 -14.02
N ALA A 39 7.44 7.67 -13.57
CA ALA A 39 6.39 8.32 -14.35
C ALA A 39 6.93 8.86 -15.69
N PRO A 40 6.20 8.71 -16.79
CA PRO A 40 6.63 9.20 -18.11
C PRO A 40 6.66 10.73 -18.17
N ASP A 41 5.81 11.39 -17.41
CA ASP A 41 5.70 12.84 -17.30
C ASP A 41 5.06 13.25 -15.97
N LEU A 42 5.12 14.54 -15.68
CA LEU A 42 4.63 15.12 -14.43
C LEU A 42 3.10 15.02 -14.30
N ASP A 43 2.35 15.15 -15.39
CA ASP A 43 0.89 15.12 -15.37
C ASP A 43 0.39 13.71 -15.02
N THR A 44 1.02 12.68 -15.57
CA THR A 44 0.78 11.28 -15.23
C THR A 44 1.14 11.02 -13.78
N TYR A 45 2.29 11.52 -13.31
CA TYR A 45 2.65 11.43 -11.88
C TYR A 45 1.58 12.04 -10.98
N ARG A 46 1.23 13.31 -11.24
CA ARG A 46 0.27 14.10 -10.48
C ARG A 46 -1.09 13.41 -10.40
N ARG A 47 -1.54 12.82 -11.52
CA ARG A 47 -2.80 12.06 -11.63
C ARG A 47 -2.80 10.80 -10.76
N TRP A 48 -1.70 10.05 -10.74
CA TRP A 48 -1.68 8.69 -10.17
C TRP A 48 -1.11 8.58 -8.75
N CYS A 49 -0.24 9.48 -8.30
CA CYS A 49 0.46 9.36 -7.01
C CYS A 49 -0.48 9.22 -5.79
N GLY A 50 -1.70 9.74 -5.88
CA GLY A 50 -2.73 9.58 -4.84
C GLY A 50 -3.33 8.17 -4.72
N HIS A 51 -3.17 7.33 -5.75
CA HIS A 51 -3.89 6.05 -5.92
C HIS A 51 -2.97 4.82 -5.88
N MET A 52 -1.65 5.01 -5.73
CA MET A 52 -0.64 3.95 -5.83
C MET A 52 -0.30 3.23 -4.52
N CYS A 53 -1.13 3.33 -3.46
CA CYS A 53 -0.87 2.63 -2.19
C CYS A 53 -0.65 1.11 -2.38
N GLY A 54 -1.51 0.45 -3.17
CA GLY A 54 -1.36 -0.97 -3.47
C GLY A 54 -0.11 -1.31 -4.28
N ILE A 55 0.28 -0.42 -5.22
CA ILE A 55 1.50 -0.57 -6.02
C ILE A 55 2.75 -0.44 -5.15
N ALA A 56 2.78 0.55 -4.25
CA ALA A 56 3.87 0.69 -3.30
C ALA A 56 3.98 -0.52 -2.37
N CYS A 57 2.86 -1.09 -1.91
CA CYS A 57 2.87 -2.35 -1.15
C CYS A 57 3.48 -3.50 -1.95
N LEU A 58 3.07 -3.69 -3.21
CA LEU A 58 3.65 -4.70 -4.09
C LEU A 58 5.16 -4.49 -4.26
N ARG A 59 5.59 -3.26 -4.54
CA ARG A 59 7.00 -2.93 -4.74
C ARG A 59 7.84 -3.25 -3.49
N MET A 60 7.33 -2.94 -2.29
CA MET A 60 8.01 -3.30 -1.04
C MET A 60 8.12 -4.81 -0.84
N ALA A 61 7.07 -5.57 -1.17
CA ALA A 61 7.09 -7.03 -1.09
C ALA A 61 8.10 -7.64 -2.07
N LEU A 62 8.13 -7.16 -3.32
CA LEU A 62 9.07 -7.62 -4.36
C LEU A 62 10.53 -7.31 -3.98
N LEU A 63 10.81 -6.08 -3.53
CA LEU A 63 12.15 -5.70 -3.07
C LEU A 63 12.60 -6.55 -1.88
N ALA A 64 11.73 -6.85 -0.93
CA ALA A 64 12.05 -7.69 0.22
C ALA A 64 12.34 -9.15 -0.19
N ARG A 65 11.63 -9.67 -1.20
CA ARG A 65 11.79 -11.04 -1.69
C ARG A 65 13.01 -11.21 -2.61
N ASN A 66 13.23 -10.25 -3.51
CA ASN A 66 14.17 -10.40 -4.63
C ASN A 66 15.41 -9.51 -4.52
N GLY A 67 15.37 -8.45 -3.69
CA GLY A 67 16.37 -7.38 -3.69
C GLY A 67 16.20 -6.36 -4.83
N ASP A 68 15.31 -6.62 -5.78
CA ASP A 68 14.96 -5.73 -6.88
C ASP A 68 13.43 -5.67 -7.11
N ALA A 69 12.98 -4.63 -7.81
CA ALA A 69 11.62 -4.49 -8.28
C ALA A 69 11.55 -3.41 -9.37
N PRO A 70 10.58 -3.51 -10.31
CA PRO A 70 10.27 -2.41 -11.21
C PRO A 70 9.89 -1.13 -10.45
N THR A 71 9.92 -0.01 -11.17
CA THR A 71 9.46 1.29 -10.68
C THR A 71 7.96 1.27 -10.37
N LEU A 72 7.47 2.29 -9.65
CA LEU A 72 6.04 2.37 -9.33
C LEU A 72 5.18 2.43 -10.59
N PHE A 73 5.62 3.19 -11.61
CA PHE A 73 4.85 3.34 -12.84
C PHE A 73 4.92 2.12 -13.77
N GLU A 74 6.04 1.38 -13.81
CA GLU A 74 6.10 0.10 -14.53
C GLU A 74 5.15 -0.95 -13.90
N LEU A 75 5.09 -1.01 -12.57
CA LEU A 75 4.13 -1.87 -11.87
C LEU A 75 2.68 -1.41 -12.09
N LEU A 76 2.44 -0.09 -12.06
CA LEU A 76 1.12 0.48 -12.36
C LEU A 76 0.65 0.09 -13.76
N ASP A 77 1.50 0.26 -14.78
CA ASP A 77 1.19 -0.12 -16.15
C ASP A 77 0.94 -1.63 -16.28
N GLY A 78 1.71 -2.44 -15.57
CA GLY A 78 1.52 -3.88 -15.50
C GLY A 78 0.14 -4.26 -14.95
N VAL A 79 -0.22 -3.77 -13.76
CA VAL A 79 -1.51 -4.14 -13.14
C VAL A 79 -2.70 -3.61 -13.94
N ARG A 80 -2.56 -2.45 -14.62
CA ARG A 80 -3.64 -1.85 -15.42
C ARG A 80 -4.00 -2.71 -16.62
N LYS A 81 -3.02 -3.40 -17.23
CA LYS A 81 -3.26 -4.37 -18.32
C LYS A 81 -4.13 -5.56 -17.89
N TYR A 82 -4.16 -5.87 -16.59
CA TYR A 82 -5.03 -6.89 -16.02
C TYR A 82 -6.38 -6.35 -15.55
N GLY A 83 -6.63 -5.05 -15.68
CA GLY A 83 -7.87 -4.41 -15.20
C GLY A 83 -7.92 -4.20 -13.69
N ALA A 84 -6.77 -4.15 -13.02
CA ALA A 84 -6.72 -3.94 -11.57
C ALA A 84 -6.99 -2.49 -11.12
N TYR A 85 -7.07 -1.56 -12.07
CA TYR A 85 -7.53 -0.19 -11.87
C TYR A 85 -8.50 0.17 -12.97
N THR A 86 -9.54 0.90 -12.60
CA THR A 86 -10.52 1.47 -13.54
C THR A 86 -10.63 2.96 -13.32
N GLU A 87 -10.94 3.68 -14.39
CA GLU A 87 -11.25 5.10 -14.37
C GLU A 87 -12.74 5.26 -14.68
N ASP A 88 -13.44 6.07 -13.91
CA ASP A 88 -14.82 6.43 -14.19
C ASP A 88 -14.89 7.18 -15.54
N PRO A 89 -15.75 6.76 -16.48
CA PRO A 89 -15.74 7.29 -17.84
C PRO A 89 -16.19 8.75 -17.94
N ASP A 90 -17.04 9.21 -17.00
CA ASP A 90 -17.64 10.54 -17.05
C ASP A 90 -16.79 11.56 -16.29
N THR A 91 -16.26 11.16 -15.13
CA THR A 91 -15.52 12.04 -14.21
C THR A 91 -14.01 11.88 -14.31
N GLY A 92 -13.54 10.78 -14.91
CA GLY A 92 -12.13 10.41 -14.93
C GLY A 92 -11.57 10.03 -13.56
N ALA A 93 -12.42 9.75 -12.57
CA ALA A 93 -12.00 9.38 -11.22
C ALA A 93 -11.36 7.99 -11.19
N ILE A 94 -10.19 7.86 -10.56
CA ILE A 94 -9.49 6.58 -10.42
C ILE A 94 -10.08 5.81 -9.24
N HIS A 95 -10.57 4.60 -9.49
CA HIS A 95 -11.03 3.70 -8.44
C HIS A 95 -9.87 2.99 -7.73
N GLY A 96 -10.11 2.50 -6.52
CA GLY A 96 -9.12 1.74 -5.76
C GLY A 96 -8.73 0.43 -6.46
N LEU A 97 -7.56 -0.09 -6.09
CA LEU A 97 -7.03 -1.36 -6.62
C LEU A 97 -8.06 -2.50 -6.47
N ILE A 98 -8.34 -3.19 -7.56
CA ILE A 98 -9.25 -4.34 -7.61
C ILE A 98 -8.44 -5.62 -7.37
N TYR A 99 -8.78 -6.38 -6.32
CA TYR A 99 -7.91 -7.43 -5.80
C TYR A 99 -7.76 -8.66 -6.69
N ALA A 100 -8.85 -9.15 -7.31
CA ALA A 100 -8.78 -10.35 -8.15
C ALA A 100 -7.85 -10.20 -9.36
N PRO A 101 -8.02 -9.19 -10.24
CA PRO A 101 -7.08 -8.95 -11.34
C PRO A 101 -5.66 -8.58 -10.86
N PHE A 102 -5.53 -7.91 -9.70
CA PHE A 102 -4.22 -7.67 -9.10
C PHE A 102 -3.51 -8.98 -8.73
N VAL A 103 -4.20 -9.91 -8.05
CA VAL A 103 -3.64 -11.22 -7.67
C VAL A 103 -3.21 -11.99 -8.91
N GLN A 104 -4.01 -11.96 -9.98
CA GLN A 104 -3.65 -12.59 -11.24
C GLN A 104 -2.37 -12.00 -11.84
N TYR A 105 -2.27 -10.67 -11.94
CA TYR A 105 -1.05 -10.00 -12.41
C TYR A 105 0.19 -10.39 -11.58
N VAL A 106 0.04 -10.40 -10.26
CA VAL A 106 1.14 -10.69 -9.32
C VAL A 106 1.64 -12.13 -9.48
N GLY A 107 0.72 -13.08 -9.70
CA GLY A 107 1.08 -14.47 -10.02
C GLY A 107 1.75 -14.61 -11.38
N ASP A 108 1.11 -14.09 -12.43
CA ASP A 108 1.52 -14.30 -13.83
C ASP A 108 2.85 -13.59 -14.17
N VAL A 109 3.07 -12.38 -13.64
CA VAL A 109 4.22 -11.54 -14.03
C VAL A 109 5.37 -11.63 -13.04
N HIS A 110 5.08 -11.82 -11.75
CA HIS A 110 6.10 -11.78 -10.69
C HIS A 110 6.32 -13.12 -10.01
N ALA A 111 5.60 -14.18 -10.42
CA ALA A 111 5.64 -15.49 -9.76
C ALA A 111 5.51 -15.37 -8.23
N LEU A 112 4.66 -14.43 -7.77
CA LEU A 112 4.40 -14.20 -6.34
C LEU A 112 3.05 -14.80 -5.99
N ALA A 113 3.04 -15.72 -5.02
CA ALA A 113 1.82 -16.38 -4.60
C ALA A 113 0.95 -15.37 -3.84
N ALA A 114 -0.25 -15.11 -4.34
CA ALA A 114 -1.15 -14.13 -3.76
C ALA A 114 -2.58 -14.66 -3.71
N GLU A 115 -3.33 -14.29 -2.67
CA GLU A 115 -4.73 -14.70 -2.51
C GLU A 115 -5.58 -13.53 -2.05
N VAL A 116 -6.76 -13.39 -2.65
CA VAL A 116 -7.75 -12.41 -2.22
C VAL A 116 -8.36 -12.87 -0.90
N GLN A 117 -8.35 -11.98 0.09
CA GLN A 117 -8.98 -12.19 1.39
C GLN A 117 -10.18 -11.24 1.50
N PRO A 118 -11.36 -11.59 0.94
CA PRO A 118 -12.52 -10.69 0.89
C PRO A 118 -13.16 -10.50 2.26
N HIS A 119 -13.01 -11.49 3.14
CA HIS A 119 -13.41 -11.49 4.54
C HIS A 119 -12.22 -12.00 5.35
N LEU A 120 -11.54 -11.10 6.03
CA LEU A 120 -10.35 -11.39 6.82
C LEU A 120 -10.55 -10.84 8.22
N ALA A 121 -10.77 -11.71 9.21
CA ALA A 121 -10.83 -11.28 10.59
C ALA A 121 -9.40 -11.04 11.13
N MET A 122 -9.28 -10.26 12.21
CA MET A 122 -7.97 -10.01 12.82
C MET A 122 -7.23 -11.30 13.23
N PRO A 123 -7.84 -12.32 13.86
CA PRO A 123 -7.15 -13.57 14.18
C PRO A 123 -6.59 -14.30 12.95
N ASP A 124 -7.31 -14.27 11.83
CA ASP A 124 -6.89 -14.89 10.58
C ASP A 124 -5.71 -14.11 9.95
N LEU A 125 -5.76 -12.78 10.01
CA LEU A 125 -4.63 -11.94 9.61
C LEU A 125 -3.37 -12.30 10.42
N LEU A 126 -3.49 -12.42 11.75
CA LEU A 126 -2.36 -12.80 12.59
C LEU A 126 -1.84 -14.21 12.26
N THR A 127 -2.73 -15.15 11.94
CA THR A 127 -2.38 -16.51 11.51
C THR A 127 -1.60 -16.49 10.19
N LEU A 128 -2.01 -15.64 9.23
CA LEU A 128 -1.27 -15.46 7.98
C LEU A 128 0.14 -14.93 8.26
N LEU A 129 0.29 -13.93 9.13
CA LEU A 129 1.60 -13.41 9.53
C LEU A 129 2.48 -14.48 10.21
N ASP A 130 1.89 -15.28 11.11
CA ASP A 130 2.60 -16.37 11.80
C ASP A 130 3.05 -17.49 10.84
N SER A 131 2.35 -17.65 9.71
CA SER A 131 2.76 -18.55 8.62
C SER A 131 3.84 -17.97 7.69
N GLY A 132 4.31 -16.75 7.96
CA GLY A 132 5.33 -16.06 7.16
C GLY A 132 4.78 -15.29 5.97
N ARG A 133 3.45 -15.17 5.83
CA ARG A 133 2.82 -14.39 4.75
C ARG A 133 2.79 -12.91 5.09
N LEU A 134 2.85 -12.07 4.05
CA LEU A 134 2.56 -10.65 4.17
C LEU A 134 1.08 -10.39 3.87
N VAL A 135 0.54 -9.29 4.38
CA VAL A 135 -0.86 -8.91 4.11
C VAL A 135 -0.95 -7.47 3.64
N MET A 136 -1.39 -7.28 2.40
CA MET A 136 -1.86 -5.98 1.91
C MET A 136 -3.25 -5.72 2.50
N ALA A 137 -3.29 -5.11 3.68
CA ALA A 137 -4.51 -4.89 4.45
C ALA A 137 -5.22 -3.61 4.00
N SER A 138 -6.53 -3.70 3.75
CA SER A 138 -7.37 -2.53 3.53
C SER A 138 -7.67 -1.84 4.84
N VAL A 139 -7.29 -0.57 4.93
CA VAL A 139 -7.43 0.25 6.14
C VAL A 139 -7.99 1.61 5.79
N HIS A 140 -8.51 2.32 6.78
CA HIS A 140 -8.82 3.73 6.62
C HIS A 140 -7.55 4.59 6.55
N LYS A 141 -7.58 5.64 5.72
CA LYS A 141 -6.44 6.56 5.49
C LYS A 141 -5.94 7.28 6.74
N GLU A 142 -6.78 7.40 7.76
CA GLU A 142 -6.45 8.05 9.03
C GLU A 142 -5.47 7.24 9.89
N ILE A 143 -5.16 5.99 9.54
CA ILE A 143 -4.08 5.20 10.19
C ILE A 143 -2.71 5.90 10.17
N ARG A 144 -2.55 6.97 9.38
CA ARG A 144 -1.41 7.90 9.41
C ARG A 144 -1.24 8.58 10.78
N ARG A 145 -2.33 8.80 11.51
CA ARG A 145 -2.44 9.49 12.80
C ARG A 145 -3.36 8.64 13.70
N PRO A 146 -2.86 7.49 14.18
CA PRO A 146 -3.67 6.48 14.85
C PRO A 146 -4.26 6.96 16.19
N GLU A 147 -3.77 8.08 16.73
CA GLU A 147 -4.37 8.81 17.85
C GLU A 147 -5.75 9.41 17.53
N ASN A 148 -6.11 9.55 16.25
CA ASN A 148 -7.41 10.03 15.80
C ASN A 148 -8.33 8.86 15.43
N PRO A 149 -9.64 8.96 15.73
CA PRO A 149 -10.58 7.91 15.34
C PRO A 149 -10.69 7.77 13.82
N ALA A 150 -10.91 6.55 13.34
CA ALA A 150 -11.22 6.30 11.94
C ALA A 150 -12.68 6.72 11.64
N PRO A 151 -12.95 7.73 10.78
CA PRO A 151 -14.32 8.11 10.40
C PRO A 151 -15.02 7.06 9.51
N GLY A 152 -14.31 6.01 9.10
CA GLY A 152 -14.83 4.94 8.26
C GLY A 152 -13.79 3.83 8.09
N LYS A 153 -14.01 2.92 7.14
CA LYS A 153 -13.11 1.78 6.86
C LYS A 153 -12.75 1.70 5.38
N GLY A 154 -11.49 1.37 5.10
CA GLY A 154 -10.96 1.19 3.75
C GLY A 154 -10.58 2.49 3.02
N GLY A 155 -10.33 2.38 1.71
CA GLY A 155 -9.85 3.48 0.87
C GLY A 155 -8.33 3.66 0.86
N HIS A 156 -7.61 2.85 1.63
CA HIS A 156 -6.14 2.80 1.64
C HIS A 156 -5.64 1.35 1.81
N LEU A 157 -4.42 1.09 1.36
CA LEU A 157 -3.73 -0.19 1.56
C LEU A 157 -2.40 0.04 2.30
N VAL A 158 -2.13 -0.81 3.28
CA VAL A 158 -0.83 -0.92 3.97
C VAL A 158 -0.30 -2.34 3.82
N LEU A 159 1.02 -2.49 3.85
CA LEU A 159 1.67 -3.81 3.84
C LEU A 159 2.00 -4.21 5.27
N VAL A 160 1.22 -5.13 5.84
CA VAL A 160 1.51 -5.72 7.14
C VAL A 160 2.60 -6.78 6.95
N THR A 161 3.73 -6.55 7.63
CA THR A 161 4.98 -7.29 7.40
C THR A 161 5.29 -8.29 8.50
N GLY A 162 4.61 -8.19 9.64
CA GLY A 162 4.83 -9.09 10.75
C GLY A 162 4.07 -8.67 11.99
N ARG A 163 4.25 -9.45 13.05
CA ARG A 163 3.74 -9.14 14.39
C ARG A 163 4.78 -9.51 15.43
N HIS A 164 4.77 -8.80 16.55
CA HIS A 164 5.60 -9.15 17.69
C HIS A 164 4.84 -8.89 18.98
N GLY A 165 4.63 -9.93 19.79
CA GLY A 165 3.76 -9.86 20.96
C GLY A 165 2.33 -9.44 20.57
N GLY A 166 1.83 -8.36 21.19
CA GLY A 166 0.48 -7.83 20.96
C GLY A 166 0.39 -6.73 19.90
N THR A 167 1.41 -6.55 19.05
CA THR A 167 1.44 -5.51 18.01
C THR A 167 1.60 -6.07 16.61
N VAL A 168 1.10 -5.33 15.62
CA VAL A 168 1.35 -5.56 14.19
C VAL A 168 2.31 -4.51 13.66
N GLN A 169 3.21 -4.92 12.79
CA GLN A 169 4.17 -4.06 12.10
C GLN A 169 3.77 -3.93 10.63
N PHE A 170 3.79 -2.72 10.11
CA PHE A 170 3.39 -2.47 8.72
C PHE A 170 4.12 -1.29 8.08
N ARG A 171 4.20 -1.35 6.75
CA ARG A 171 4.61 -0.23 5.91
C ARG A 171 3.38 0.50 5.39
N ASN A 172 3.35 1.81 5.59
CA ASN A 172 2.28 2.67 5.14
C ASN A 172 2.75 3.55 3.96
N PRO A 173 2.31 3.26 2.72
CA PRO A 173 2.70 4.03 1.55
C PRO A 173 2.37 5.52 1.60
N SER A 174 1.47 5.94 2.48
CA SER A 174 1.04 7.32 2.63
C SER A 174 1.36 7.91 4.00
N GLY A 175 2.26 7.28 4.76
CA GLY A 175 2.74 7.79 6.04
C GLY A 175 3.44 9.14 5.86
N HIS A 176 2.99 10.15 6.59
CA HIS A 176 3.50 11.52 6.47
C HIS A 176 4.73 11.79 7.38
N THR A 177 4.99 10.91 8.33
CA THR A 177 6.19 10.90 9.20
C THR A 177 6.94 9.58 9.05
N GLY A 178 8.21 9.54 9.48
CA GLY A 178 8.99 8.29 9.50
C GLY A 178 8.28 7.16 10.27
N GLN A 179 7.71 7.48 11.44
CA GLN A 179 6.94 6.54 12.25
C GLN A 179 5.65 6.10 11.56
N ALA A 180 4.93 7.01 10.90
CA ALA A 180 3.72 6.64 10.18
C ALA A 180 4.03 5.75 8.96
N ARG A 181 5.20 5.90 8.33
CA ARG A 181 5.64 5.08 7.18
C ARG A 181 6.09 3.68 7.59
N SER A 182 6.77 3.57 8.73
CA SER A 182 7.26 2.33 9.36
C SER A 182 6.60 2.19 10.72
N ALA A 183 5.36 1.73 10.73
CA ALA A 183 4.51 1.79 11.91
C ALA A 183 4.40 0.45 12.61
N THR A 184 4.24 0.52 13.94
CA THR A 184 3.90 -0.60 14.80
C THR A 184 2.73 -0.17 15.67
N LEU A 185 1.63 -0.91 15.64
CA LEU A 185 0.44 -0.62 16.42
C LEU A 185 -0.01 -1.83 17.24
N PRO A 186 -0.59 -1.63 18.44
CA PRO A 186 -1.37 -2.65 19.11
C PRO A 186 -2.42 -3.25 18.17
N VAL A 187 -2.64 -4.56 18.28
CA VAL A 187 -3.61 -5.30 17.44
C VAL A 187 -5.01 -4.66 17.51
N GLY A 188 -5.44 -4.23 18.70
CA GLY A 188 -6.75 -3.60 18.89
C GLY A 188 -6.88 -2.26 18.16
N GLU A 189 -5.85 -1.42 18.24
CA GLU A 189 -5.82 -0.10 17.59
C GLU A 189 -5.77 -0.25 16.06
N PHE A 190 -4.97 -1.17 15.52
CA PHE A 190 -4.97 -1.47 14.09
C PHE A 190 -6.36 -1.94 13.60
N ALA A 191 -7.05 -2.74 14.42
CA ALA A 191 -8.37 -3.27 14.08
C ALA A 191 -9.45 -2.18 13.90
N GLU A 192 -9.28 -1.01 14.53
CA GLU A 192 -10.20 0.12 14.38
C GLU A 192 -10.16 0.69 12.95
N PHE A 193 -8.99 0.70 12.32
CA PHE A 193 -8.81 1.16 10.94
C PHE A 193 -9.05 0.06 9.91
N PHE A 194 -8.91 -1.21 10.30
CA PHE A 194 -8.95 -2.34 9.40
C PHE A 194 -10.35 -2.60 8.83
N ALA A 195 -10.42 -2.75 7.52
CA ALA A 195 -11.65 -2.92 6.77
C ALA A 195 -12.09 -4.39 6.62
N GLY A 196 -11.39 -5.33 7.27
CA GLY A 196 -11.73 -6.75 7.28
C GLY A 196 -11.50 -7.45 5.94
N ARG A 197 -10.57 -6.94 5.11
CA ARG A 197 -10.26 -7.48 3.79
C ARG A 197 -8.86 -7.08 3.32
N GLY A 198 -8.33 -7.81 2.35
CA GLY A 198 -7.03 -7.49 1.75
C GLY A 198 -6.57 -8.55 0.76
N VAL A 199 -5.25 -8.62 0.57
CA VAL A 199 -4.56 -9.64 -0.21
C VAL A 199 -3.41 -10.20 0.62
N SER A 200 -3.32 -11.52 0.74
CA SER A 200 -2.16 -12.18 1.36
C SER A 200 -1.13 -12.53 0.30
N LEU A 201 0.15 -12.41 0.64
CA LEU A 201 1.30 -12.66 -0.24
C LEU A 201 2.24 -13.68 0.42
N ALA A 202 2.81 -14.61 -0.35
CA ALA A 202 3.78 -15.60 0.12
C ALA A 202 5.03 -15.61 -0.77
#